data_AF-A0A353EBH3-F1
#
_entry.id   AF-A0A353EBH3-F1
#
_cell.length_a   1.000
_cell.length_b   1.000
_cell.length_c   1.000
_cell.angle_alpha   90.00
_cell.angle_beta   90.00
_cell.angle_gamma   90.00
#
_symmetry.space_group_name_H-M   'P 1'
#
loop_
_entity.id
_entity.type
_entity.pdbx_description
1 polymer ?
#
loop_
_entity_poly.entity_id
_entity_poly.type
_entity_poly.pdbx_seq_one_letter_code
_entity_poly.pdbx_strand_id
1 'polypeptide(L)'
;VIRVLLLFSIAWLMGLSDPLFTAFDNEISIRDLILIVGGLFLLGKTTMEVHHSIDPEDEQQTGPKPKASLPMIIAQICLLDIVFSLDSVLTAVGMTQELGIMVAAVVVAMIFMMCFAGKVHEIIQKHPTLKMLALSFLLLVGMVLIGEGFGLHIPKGYIYFAIGFSLMVEFFNIKVRKNKRKLEQ
;
A
#
# COMPACT_ATOMS: atom_id res chain seq x y z
N VAL A 1 -6.09 6.19 15.43
CA VAL A 1 -7.15 7.23 15.45
C VAL A 1 -7.49 7.70 14.04
N ILE A 2 -6.53 8.22 13.25
CA ILE A 2 -6.75 8.69 11.86
C ILE A 2 -7.45 7.63 10.98
N ARG A 3 -6.96 6.38 10.94
CA ARG A 3 -7.61 5.28 10.19
C ARG A 3 -9.04 4.94 10.63
N VAL A 4 -9.35 5.02 11.92
CA VAL A 4 -10.71 4.75 12.43
C VAL A 4 -11.66 5.88 12.01
N LEU A 5 -11.18 7.11 12.04
CA LEU A 5 -11.91 8.30 11.60
C LEU A 5 -12.14 8.29 10.07
N LEU A 6 -11.13 7.85 9.31
CA LEU A 6 -11.24 7.58 7.87
C LEU A 6 -12.23 6.46 7.56
N LEU A 7 -12.22 5.35 8.31
CA LEU A 7 -13.18 4.26 8.12
C LEU A 7 -14.62 4.76 8.31
N PHE A 8 -14.88 5.51 9.38
CA PHE A 8 -16.20 6.13 9.58
C PHE A 8 -16.56 7.11 8.47
N SER A 9 -15.59 7.92 8.00
CA SER A 9 -15.80 8.83 6.87
C SER A 9 -16.08 8.09 5.56
N ILE A 10 -15.41 6.95 5.32
CA ILE A 10 -15.60 6.11 4.13
C ILE A 10 -16.90 5.33 4.21
N ALA A 11 -17.29 4.79 5.37
CA ALA A 11 -18.60 4.16 5.55
C ALA A 11 -19.73 5.16 5.27
N TRP A 12 -19.55 6.43 5.66
CA TRP A 12 -20.44 7.53 5.30
C TRP A 12 -20.37 7.87 3.80
N LEU A 13 -19.17 7.89 3.21
CA LEU A 13 -18.93 8.14 1.78
C LEU A 13 -19.51 7.04 0.88
N MET A 14 -19.57 5.79 1.36
CA MET A 14 -20.22 4.69 0.67
C MET A 14 -21.74 4.83 0.65
N GLY A 15 -22.33 5.54 1.62
CA GLY A 15 -23.70 6.03 1.52
C GLY A 15 -23.88 7.10 0.43
N LEU A 16 -22.80 7.83 0.10
CA LEU A 16 -22.69 8.77 -1.03
C LEU A 16 -22.14 8.08 -2.30
N SER A 17 -22.48 6.80 -2.51
CA SER A 17 -22.23 6.14 -3.81
C SER A 17 -23.08 6.73 -4.95
N ASP A 18 -23.84 7.80 -4.69
CA ASP A 18 -24.56 8.54 -5.72
C ASP A 18 -23.58 9.13 -6.76
N PRO A 19 -23.86 8.94 -8.06
CA PRO A 19 -23.01 9.43 -9.14
C PRO A 19 -23.00 10.96 -9.14
N LEU A 20 -21.81 11.56 -9.07
CA LEU A 20 -21.68 13.03 -9.01
C LEU A 20 -21.67 13.67 -10.39
N PHE A 21 -21.09 12.97 -11.36
CA PHE A 21 -21.03 13.39 -12.76
C PHE A 21 -21.02 12.17 -13.68
N THR A 22 -21.82 12.23 -14.74
CA THR A 22 -21.77 11.28 -15.86
C THR A 22 -20.80 11.85 -16.89
N ALA A 23 -19.67 11.20 -17.12
CA ALA A 23 -18.71 11.60 -18.15
C ALA A 23 -18.33 10.36 -18.98
N PHE A 24 -18.43 10.45 -20.31
CA PHE A 24 -18.15 9.33 -21.23
C PHE A 24 -18.96 8.05 -20.92
N ASP A 25 -20.26 8.17 -20.63
CA ASP A 25 -21.16 7.05 -20.33
C ASP A 25 -20.80 6.24 -19.07
N ASN A 26 -19.83 6.72 -18.27
CA ASN A 26 -19.47 6.17 -16.97
C ASN A 26 -19.91 7.12 -15.86
N GLU A 27 -20.60 6.55 -14.87
CA GLU A 27 -20.92 7.19 -13.61
C GLU A 27 -19.66 7.23 -12.73
N ILE A 28 -19.05 8.42 -12.57
CA ILE A 28 -17.85 8.57 -11.74
C ILE A 28 -18.26 9.03 -10.33
N SER A 29 -17.98 8.21 -9.33
CA SER A 29 -18.16 8.56 -7.92
C SER A 29 -16.92 9.29 -7.36
N ILE A 30 -17.08 10.03 -6.25
CA ILE A 30 -15.94 10.51 -5.43
C ILE A 30 -15.02 9.34 -5.05
N ARG A 31 -15.60 8.16 -4.77
CA ARG A 31 -14.84 6.95 -4.46
C ARG A 31 -13.84 6.64 -5.57
N ASP A 32 -14.30 6.63 -6.81
CA ASP A 32 -13.50 6.26 -7.98
C ASP A 32 -12.36 7.25 -8.20
N LEU A 33 -12.65 8.54 -8.06
CA LEU A 33 -11.64 9.61 -8.13
C LEU A 33 -10.56 9.41 -7.06
N ILE A 34 -10.95 9.12 -5.82
CA ILE A 34 -10.03 8.88 -4.71
C ILE A 34 -9.13 7.67 -5.00
N LEU A 35 -9.68 6.60 -5.58
CA LEU A 35 -8.90 5.40 -5.93
C LEU A 35 -7.90 5.64 -7.05
N ILE A 36 -8.32 6.34 -8.11
CA ILE A 36 -7.43 6.70 -9.23
C ILE A 36 -6.30 7.60 -8.74
N VAL A 37 -6.61 8.66 -7.99
CA VAL A 37 -5.61 9.59 -7.47
C VAL A 37 -4.66 8.91 -6.48
N GLY A 38 -5.21 8.10 -5.57
CA GLY A 38 -4.41 7.34 -4.60
C GLY A 38 -3.50 6.31 -5.27
N GLY A 39 -4.01 5.60 -6.26
CA GLY A 39 -3.23 4.63 -7.04
C GLY A 39 -2.13 5.29 -7.87
N LEU A 40 -2.40 6.42 -8.54
CA LEU A 40 -1.39 7.20 -9.26
C LEU A 40 -0.30 7.72 -8.33
N PHE A 41 -0.67 8.19 -7.14
CA PHE A 41 0.29 8.62 -6.11
C PHE A 41 1.19 7.46 -5.69
N LEU A 42 0.63 6.27 -5.42
CA LEU A 42 1.41 5.08 -5.07
C LEU A 42 2.36 4.68 -6.19
N LEU A 43 1.91 4.66 -7.45
CA LEU A 43 2.76 4.34 -8.59
C LEU A 43 3.95 5.29 -8.71
N GLY A 44 3.69 6.60 -8.66
CA GLY A 44 4.74 7.61 -8.77
C GLY A 44 5.76 7.51 -7.64
N LYS A 45 5.29 7.51 -6.38
CA LYS A 45 6.16 7.43 -5.20
C LYS A 45 6.97 6.14 -5.16
N THR A 46 6.34 5.01 -5.44
CA THR A 46 6.99 3.70 -5.39
C THR A 46 8.02 3.56 -6.50
N THR A 47 7.73 4.05 -7.71
CA THR A 47 8.69 4.03 -8.82
C THR A 47 9.92 4.86 -8.51
N MET A 48 9.75 6.06 -7.93
CA MET A 48 10.88 6.88 -7.48
C MET A 48 11.72 6.18 -6.40
N GLU A 49 11.06 5.55 -5.41
CA GLU A 49 11.76 4.83 -4.34
C GLU A 49 12.48 3.57 -4.84
N VAL A 50 11.91 2.87 -5.82
CA VAL A 50 12.55 1.75 -6.53
C VAL A 50 13.78 2.24 -7.28
N HIS A 51 13.68 3.35 -8.03
CA HIS A 51 14.79 3.93 -8.76
C HIS A 51 15.95 4.32 -7.83
N HIS A 52 15.67 5.04 -6.74
CA HIS A 52 16.67 5.36 -5.71
C HIS A 52 17.27 4.13 -5.00
N SER A 53 16.54 3.01 -4.95
CA SER A 53 17.04 1.77 -4.34
C SER A 53 17.97 0.98 -5.26
N ILE A 54 17.93 1.22 -6.57
CA ILE A 54 18.74 0.53 -7.59
C ILE A 54 20.03 1.30 -7.87
N ASP A 55 20.00 2.63 -7.77
CA ASP A 55 21.16 3.49 -8.03
C ASP A 55 21.64 4.19 -6.74
N PRO A 56 22.46 3.53 -5.91
CA PRO A 56 22.98 4.13 -4.68
C PRO A 56 24.04 5.22 -4.95
N GLU A 57 24.52 5.41 -6.18
CA GLU A 57 25.56 6.41 -6.51
C GLU A 57 25.04 7.85 -6.46
N ASP A 58 23.72 8.06 -6.54
CA ASP A 58 23.08 9.38 -6.38
C ASP A 58 23.05 9.89 -4.93
N GLU A 59 23.39 9.06 -3.92
CA GLU A 59 23.53 9.55 -2.55
C GLU A 59 24.85 10.28 -2.28
N GLN A 60 25.86 10.13 -3.14
CA GLN A 60 27.19 10.72 -2.92
C GLN A 60 27.49 11.97 -3.75
N GLN A 61 26.69 12.31 -4.78
CA GLN A 61 27.03 13.39 -5.73
C GLN A 61 26.15 14.64 -5.68
N THR A 62 25.06 14.67 -4.91
CA THR A 62 24.26 15.90 -4.77
C THR A 62 24.66 16.65 -3.50
N GLY A 63 24.99 17.94 -3.63
CA GLY A 63 25.26 18.88 -2.52
C GLY A 63 24.12 19.00 -1.50
N PRO A 64 24.10 20.00 -0.61
CA PRO A 64 23.19 20.03 0.54
C PRO A 64 21.73 19.84 0.12
N LYS A 65 21.20 18.62 0.33
CA LYS A 65 19.81 18.27 0.02
C LYS A 65 18.91 19.25 0.78
N PRO A 66 17.94 19.93 0.12
CA PRO A 66 16.98 20.76 0.83
C PRO A 66 16.27 19.85 1.84
N LYS A 67 16.43 20.17 3.13
CA LYS A 67 15.76 19.43 4.20
C LYS A 67 14.27 19.50 3.93
N ALA A 68 13.66 18.36 3.56
CA ALA A 68 12.22 18.28 3.39
C ALA A 68 11.57 18.87 4.65
N SER A 69 10.71 19.88 4.47
CA SER A 69 10.10 20.55 5.60
C SER A 69 9.24 19.55 6.37
N LEU A 70 9.29 19.58 7.71
CA LEU A 70 8.48 18.68 8.55
C LEU A 70 6.99 18.64 8.13
N PRO A 71 6.35 19.76 7.73
CA PRO A 71 4.98 19.74 7.19
C PRO A 71 4.83 18.86 5.94
N MET A 72 5.81 18.85 5.04
CA MET A 72 5.78 18.04 3.82
C MET A 72 5.87 16.55 4.14
N ILE A 73 6.70 16.16 5.11
CA ILE A 73 6.83 14.76 5.54
C ILE A 73 5.53 14.29 6.19
N ILE A 74 4.94 15.10 7.07
CA ILE A 74 3.65 14.81 7.71
C ILE A 74 2.55 14.66 6.66
N ALA A 75 2.47 15.56 5.69
CA ALA A 75 1.50 15.48 4.60
C ALA A 75 1.64 14.19 3.79
N GLN A 76 2.88 13.76 3.48
CA GLN A 76 3.13 12.50 2.77
C GLN A 76 2.69 11.27 3.58
N ILE A 77 2.97 11.24 4.89
CA ILE A 77 2.56 10.12 5.76
C ILE A 77 1.03 10.06 5.85
N CYS A 78 0.36 11.19 6.03
CA CYS A 78 -1.10 11.25 6.05
C CYS A 78 -1.70 10.77 4.73
N LEU A 79 -1.12 11.18 3.59
CA LEU A 79 -1.60 10.75 2.28
C LEU A 79 -1.41 9.24 2.06
N LEU A 80 -0.23 8.70 2.42
CA LEU A 80 0.01 7.24 2.39
C LEU A 80 -0.97 6.48 3.29
N ASP A 81 -1.24 7.00 4.49
CA ASP A 81 -2.19 6.36 5.41
C ASP A 81 -3.62 6.37 4.87
N ILE A 82 -4.04 7.47 4.22
CA ILE A 82 -5.33 7.55 3.53
C ILE A 82 -5.42 6.49 2.44
N VAL A 83 -4.46 6.43 1.51
CA VAL A 83 -4.51 5.48 0.39
C VAL A 83 -4.50 4.03 0.88
N PHE A 84 -3.68 3.71 1.89
CA PHE A 84 -3.64 2.37 2.47
C PHE A 84 -4.91 2.03 3.26
N SER A 85 -5.52 3.01 3.93
CA SER A 85 -6.79 2.83 4.64
C SER A 85 -7.92 2.52 3.66
N LEU A 86 -7.93 3.14 2.48
CA LEU A 86 -8.95 2.92 1.46
C LEU A 86 -8.91 1.50 0.89
N ASP A 87 -7.73 0.98 0.57
CA ASP A 87 -7.58 -0.40 0.08
C ASP A 87 -8.03 -1.44 1.12
N SER A 88 -7.65 -1.25 2.39
CA SER A 88 -8.04 -2.17 3.47
C SER A 88 -9.55 -2.15 3.75
N VAL A 89 -10.21 -1.00 3.65
CA VAL A 89 -11.68 -0.89 3.77
C VAL A 89 -12.36 -1.52 2.56
N LEU A 90 -11.90 -1.22 1.34
CA LEU A 90 -12.48 -1.81 0.12
C LEU A 90 -12.34 -3.32 0.06
N THR A 91 -11.21 -3.84 0.51
CA THR A 91 -11.00 -5.27 0.72
C THR A 91 -12.07 -5.84 1.64
N ALA A 92 -12.30 -5.21 2.80
CA ALA A 92 -13.27 -5.70 3.78
C ALA A 92 -14.72 -5.62 3.23
N VAL A 93 -15.06 -4.57 2.50
CA VAL A 93 -16.37 -4.41 1.81
C VAL A 93 -16.58 -5.48 0.75
N GLY A 94 -15.53 -5.84 0.01
CA GLY A 94 -15.58 -6.92 -0.97
C GLY A 94 -15.77 -8.32 -0.37
N MET A 95 -15.57 -8.48 0.95
CA MET A 95 -15.69 -9.76 1.65
C MET A 95 -16.96 -9.89 2.50
N THR A 96 -17.53 -8.78 2.98
CA THR A 96 -18.75 -8.78 3.80
C THR A 96 -19.51 -7.47 3.69
N GLN A 97 -20.84 -7.54 3.74
CA GLN A 97 -21.73 -6.37 3.78
C GLN A 97 -22.00 -5.88 5.21
N GLU A 98 -21.60 -6.66 6.22
CA GLU A 98 -21.82 -6.32 7.63
C GLU A 98 -20.80 -5.27 8.11
N LEU A 99 -21.26 -4.02 8.28
CA LEU A 99 -20.43 -2.91 8.79
C LEU A 99 -19.69 -3.28 10.09
N GLY A 100 -20.34 -4.02 11.00
CA GLY A 100 -19.71 -4.45 12.25
C GLY A 100 -18.49 -5.33 12.03
N ILE A 101 -18.55 -6.26 11.08
CA ILE A 101 -17.43 -7.16 10.74
C ILE A 101 -16.30 -6.37 10.09
N MET A 102 -16.64 -5.42 9.21
CA MET A 102 -15.68 -4.54 8.54
C MET A 102 -14.89 -3.69 9.54
N VAL A 103 -15.59 -3.01 10.46
CA VAL A 103 -14.97 -2.21 11.53
C VAL A 103 -14.05 -3.09 12.39
N ALA A 104 -14.54 -4.25 12.82
CA ALA A 104 -13.77 -5.17 13.65
C ALA A 104 -12.49 -5.64 12.93
N ALA A 105 -12.59 -6.03 11.65
CA ALA A 105 -11.46 -6.48 10.85
C ALA A 105 -10.37 -5.39 10.73
N VAL A 106 -10.76 -4.14 10.43
CA VAL A 106 -9.80 -3.03 10.31
C VAL A 106 -9.17 -2.69 11.65
N VAL A 107 -9.94 -2.68 12.74
CA VAL A 107 -9.41 -2.42 14.09
C VAL A 107 -8.40 -3.49 14.50
N VAL A 108 -8.71 -4.77 14.28
CA VAL A 108 -7.80 -5.88 14.56
C VAL A 108 -6.53 -5.77 13.71
N ALA A 109 -6.66 -5.51 12.40
CA ALA A 109 -5.51 -5.33 11.51
C ALA A 109 -4.62 -4.15 11.94
N MET A 110 -5.21 -3.05 12.40
CA MET A 110 -4.48 -1.90 12.91
C MET A 110 -3.69 -2.21 14.18
N ILE A 111 -4.31 -2.87 15.16
CA ILE A 111 -3.65 -3.26 16.40
C ILE A 111 -2.48 -4.19 16.07
N PHE A 112 -2.70 -5.17 15.19
CA PHE A 112 -1.66 -6.07 14.72
C PHE A 112 -0.49 -5.31 14.07
N MET A 113 -0.77 -4.40 13.13
CA MET A 113 0.28 -3.56 12.52
C MET A 113 1.06 -2.77 13.57
N MET A 114 0.38 -2.15 14.54
CA MET A 114 1.05 -1.34 15.56
C MET A 114 1.96 -2.17 16.48
N CYS A 115 1.52 -3.36 16.89
CA CYS A 115 2.32 -4.27 17.70
C CYS A 115 3.56 -4.80 16.95
N PHE A 116 3.47 -4.96 15.63
CA PHE A 116 4.53 -5.58 14.82
C PHE A 116 5.36 -4.59 13.99
N ALA A 117 4.97 -3.31 13.91
CA ALA A 117 5.62 -2.31 13.05
C ALA A 117 7.14 -2.24 13.24
N GLY A 118 7.62 -2.21 14.49
CA GLY A 118 9.05 -2.18 14.79
C GLY A 118 9.80 -3.42 14.30
N LYS A 119 9.23 -4.61 14.51
CA LYS A 119 9.84 -5.89 14.06
C LYS A 119 9.83 -6.00 12.54
N VAL A 120 8.72 -5.61 11.90
CA VAL A 120 8.60 -5.60 10.44
C VAL A 120 9.63 -4.66 9.83
N HIS A 121 9.80 -3.46 10.41
CA HIS A 121 10.81 -2.50 9.98
C HIS A 121 12.24 -3.06 10.06
N GLU A 122 12.60 -3.70 11.18
CA GLU A 122 13.92 -4.30 11.36
C GLU A 122 14.20 -5.42 10.34
N ILE A 123 13.20 -6.27 10.06
CA ILE A 123 13.31 -7.35 9.08
C ILE A 123 13.53 -6.78 7.67
N ILE A 124 12.78 -5.74 7.29
CA ILE A 124 12.90 -5.08 5.99
C ILE A 124 14.28 -4.43 5.84
N GLN A 125 14.79 -3.77 6.88
CA GLN A 125 16.14 -3.18 6.82
C GLN A 125 17.24 -4.24 6.70
N LYS A 126 17.09 -5.38 7.37
CA LYS A 126 18.08 -6.46 7.36
C LYS A 126 18.13 -7.21 6.01
N HIS A 127 17.03 -7.22 5.27
CA HIS A 127 16.88 -7.95 4.02
C HIS A 127 16.47 -7.02 2.86
N PRO A 128 17.42 -6.49 2.07
CA PRO A 128 17.13 -5.55 0.98
C PRO A 128 16.15 -6.09 -0.07
N THR A 129 16.14 -7.40 -0.29
CA THR A 129 15.20 -8.07 -1.18
C THR A 129 13.76 -8.00 -0.66
N LEU A 130 13.54 -8.00 0.66
CA LEU A 130 12.23 -7.71 1.26
C LEU A 130 11.81 -6.25 1.09
N LYS A 131 12.75 -5.29 1.13
CA LYS A 131 12.44 -3.88 0.80
C LYS A 131 11.90 -3.78 -0.63
N MET A 132 12.61 -4.37 -1.59
CA MET A 132 12.19 -4.37 -3.00
C MET A 132 10.86 -5.10 -3.22
N LEU A 133 10.64 -6.21 -2.51
CA LEU A 133 9.38 -6.94 -2.56
C LEU A 133 8.21 -6.08 -2.04
N ALA A 134 8.40 -5.38 -0.91
CA ALA A 134 7.40 -4.48 -0.35
C ALA A 134 7.07 -3.32 -1.30
N LEU A 135 8.08 -2.70 -1.91
CA LEU A 135 7.87 -1.68 -2.94
C LEU A 135 7.10 -2.24 -4.14
N SER A 136 7.43 -3.44 -4.59
CA SER A 136 6.71 -4.09 -5.69
C SER A 136 5.23 -4.34 -5.36
N PHE A 137 4.91 -4.68 -4.10
CA PHE A 137 3.53 -4.80 -3.64
C PHE A 137 2.80 -3.45 -3.59
N LEU A 138 3.46 -2.36 -3.18
CA LEU A 138 2.87 -1.02 -3.25
C LEU A 138 2.53 -0.63 -4.70
N LEU A 139 3.39 -0.99 -5.66
CA LEU A 139 3.14 -0.76 -7.08
C LEU A 139 1.95 -1.59 -7.57
N LEU A 140 1.90 -2.88 -7.23
CA LEU A 140 0.77 -3.77 -7.55
C LEU A 140 -0.55 -3.24 -7.00
N VAL A 141 -0.58 -2.84 -5.72
CA VAL A 141 -1.78 -2.25 -5.10
C VAL A 141 -2.14 -0.93 -5.78
N GLY A 142 -1.17 -0.08 -6.12
CA GLY A 142 -1.40 1.14 -6.88
C GLY A 142 -2.09 0.89 -8.22
N MET A 143 -1.64 -0.12 -8.99
CA MET A 143 -2.30 -0.55 -10.22
C MET A 143 -3.74 -1.04 -9.99
N VAL A 144 -3.95 -1.81 -8.92
CA VAL A 144 -5.26 -2.36 -8.57
C VAL A 144 -6.24 -1.24 -8.21
N LEU A 145 -5.81 -0.24 -7.44
CA LEU A 145 -6.66 0.90 -7.07
C LEU A 145 -7.08 1.71 -8.31
N ILE A 146 -6.15 1.94 -9.25
CA ILE A 146 -6.50 2.60 -10.52
C ILE A 146 -7.52 1.76 -11.29
N GLY A 147 -7.30 0.44 -11.39
CA GLY A 147 -8.23 -0.48 -12.03
C GLY A 147 -9.63 -0.41 -11.42
N GLU A 148 -9.72 -0.52 -10.09
CA GLU A 148 -11.00 -0.45 -9.37
C GLU A 148 -11.69 0.90 -9.51
N GLY A 149 -10.93 2.00 -9.54
CA GLY A 149 -11.49 3.32 -9.82
C GLY A 149 -11.99 3.51 -11.26
N PHE A 150 -11.55 2.69 -12.21
CA PHE A 150 -12.16 2.61 -13.55
C PHE A 150 -13.28 1.56 -13.64
N GLY A 151 -13.70 0.98 -12.51
CA GLY A 151 -14.73 -0.06 -12.47
C GLY A 151 -14.22 -1.46 -12.87
N LEU A 152 -12.91 -1.64 -13.11
CA LEU A 152 -12.32 -2.95 -13.36
C LEU A 152 -12.24 -3.72 -12.05
N HIS A 153 -13.16 -4.67 -11.88
CA HIS A 153 -13.17 -5.54 -10.72
C HIS A 153 -12.11 -6.63 -10.87
N ILE A 154 -10.94 -6.41 -10.27
CA ILE A 154 -9.87 -7.41 -10.22
C ILE A 154 -10.16 -8.36 -9.05
N PRO A 155 -10.30 -9.68 -9.29
CA PRO A 155 -10.57 -10.61 -8.20
C PRO A 155 -9.41 -10.62 -7.20
N LYS A 156 -9.67 -10.16 -5.98
CA LYS A 156 -8.67 -9.96 -4.94
C LYS A 156 -7.86 -11.22 -4.60
N GLY A 157 -8.47 -12.40 -4.78
CA GLY A 157 -7.80 -13.69 -4.57
C GLY A 157 -6.51 -13.85 -5.38
N TYR A 158 -6.47 -13.36 -6.62
CA TYR A 158 -5.25 -13.41 -7.44
C TYR A 158 -4.14 -12.52 -6.87
N ILE A 159 -4.50 -11.35 -6.35
CA ILE A 159 -3.56 -10.41 -5.75
C ILE A 159 -2.97 -11.01 -4.47
N TYR A 160 -3.83 -11.53 -3.58
CA TYR A 160 -3.36 -12.14 -2.34
C TYR A 160 -2.53 -13.40 -2.58
N PHE A 161 -2.89 -14.19 -3.58
CA PHE A 161 -2.08 -15.33 -4.01
C PHE A 161 -0.71 -14.87 -4.53
N ALA A 162 -0.65 -13.84 -5.36
CA ALA A 162 0.62 -13.30 -5.87
C ALA A 162 1.51 -12.76 -4.74
N ILE A 163 0.94 -12.03 -3.77
CA ILE A 163 1.65 -11.52 -2.59
C ILE A 163 2.18 -12.68 -1.74
N GLY A 164 1.33 -13.66 -1.41
CA GLY A 164 1.69 -14.81 -0.61
C GLY A 164 2.75 -15.70 -1.27
N PHE A 165 2.60 -15.97 -2.57
CA PHE A 165 3.57 -16.72 -3.35
C PHE A 165 4.93 -16.03 -3.38
N SER A 166 4.96 -14.72 -3.62
CA SER A 166 6.22 -13.97 -3.68
C SER A 166 6.93 -13.91 -2.33
N LEU A 167 6.18 -13.77 -1.23
CA LEU A 167 6.74 -13.89 0.14
C LEU A 167 7.31 -15.28 0.41
N MET A 168 6.62 -16.33 -0.04
CA MET A 168 7.10 -17.70 0.11
C MET A 168 8.40 -17.93 -0.66
N VAL A 169 8.48 -17.47 -1.91
CA VAL A 169 9.69 -17.55 -2.73
C VAL A 169 10.84 -16.78 -2.05
N GLU A 170 10.57 -15.59 -1.55
CA GLU A 170 11.58 -14.78 -0.87
C GLU A 170 12.05 -15.41 0.46
N PHE A 171 11.15 -16.06 1.20
CA PHE A 171 11.53 -16.83 2.39
C PHE A 171 12.52 -17.95 2.05
N PHE A 172 12.28 -18.70 0.96
CA PHE A 172 13.23 -19.71 0.47
C PHE A 172 14.55 -19.08 0.01
N ASN A 173 14.49 -17.95 -0.70
CA ASN A 173 15.65 -17.23 -1.19
C ASN A 173 16.59 -16.79 -0.05
N ILE A 174 16.03 -16.21 1.02
CA ILE A 174 16.77 -15.84 2.23
C ILE A 174 17.43 -17.07 2.88
N LYS A 175 16.72 -18.20 2.97
CA LYS A 175 17.24 -19.44 3.56
C LYS A 175 18.40 -20.02 2.75
N VAL A 176 18.30 -20.04 1.42
CA VAL A 176 19.36 -20.49 0.52
C VAL A 176 20.60 -19.61 0.66
N ARG A 177 20.44 -18.28 0.65
CA ARG A 177 21.55 -17.34 0.79
C ARG A 177 22.28 -17.49 2.13
N LYS A 178 21.55 -17.75 3.22
CA LYS A 178 22.14 -18.03 4.54
C LYS A 178 22.95 -19.33 4.54
N ASN A 179 22.49 -20.37 3.85
CA ASN A 179 23.20 -21.65 3.77
C ASN A 179 24.47 -21.57 2.93
N LYS A 180 24.46 -20.85 1.79
CA LYS A 180 25.66 -20.65 0.96
C LYS A 180 26.78 -19.95 1.74
N ARG A 181 26.43 -18.90 2.48
CA ARG A 181 27.40 -18.13 3.29
C ARG A 181 28.02 -18.93 4.45
N LYS A 182 27.37 -20.04 4.86
CA LYS A 182 27.90 -20.99 5.87
C LYS A 182 28.84 -22.05 5.28
N LEU A 183 28.78 -22.28 3.97
CA LEU A 183 29.64 -23.25 3.27
C LEU A 183 30.97 -22.62 2.82
N GLU A 184 31.03 -21.30 2.76
CA GLU A 184 32.22 -20.50 2.41
C GLU A 184 33.03 -20.03 3.65
N GLN A 185 32.58 -20.38 4.87
CA GLN A 185 33.27 -20.14 6.15
C GLN A 185 33.76 -21.45 6.74
#